data_AF-X1L8I6-F1
#
_entry.id   AF-X1L8I6-F1
#
_cell.length_a   1.000
_cell.length_b   1.000
_cell.length_c   1.000
_cell.angle_alpha   90.00
_cell.angle_beta   90.00
_cell.angle_gamma   90.00
#
_symmetry.space_group_name_H-M   'P 1'
#
loop_
_entity.id
_entity.type
_entity.pdbx_description
1 polymer ?
#
loop_
_entity_poly.entity_id
_entity_poly.type
_entity_poly.pdbx_seq_one_letter_code
_entity_poly.pdbx_strand_id
1 'polypeptide(L)'
;MAYYGFVSDQSTIWEETQYWTTFLNQLTPVHLGIEKMALKTGFPVAFVHIKKIRRGYYEVEILKLFDNVSGLAKHEITEKHVRILEANIRKNPEQWLWTHRRWKLTAKKLAENQNP
;
A
#
# COMPACT_ATOMS: atom_id res chain seq x y z
N MET A 1 -13.86 16.72 -13.59
CA MET A 1 -13.26 16.27 -12.32
C MET A 1 -12.66 14.89 -12.57
N ALA A 2 -11.40 14.64 -12.20
CA ALA A 2 -10.69 13.40 -12.50
C ALA A 2 -10.44 12.61 -11.22
N TYR A 3 -10.54 11.28 -11.28
CA TYR A 3 -10.28 10.37 -10.17
C TYR A 3 -9.30 9.28 -10.63
N TYR A 4 -8.31 8.97 -9.80
CA TYR A 4 -7.36 7.89 -10.02
C TYR A 4 -7.49 6.86 -8.90
N GLY A 5 -7.62 5.58 -9.26
CA GLY A 5 -7.71 4.47 -8.32
C GLY A 5 -6.55 3.51 -8.50
N PHE A 6 -6.03 2.99 -7.38
CA PHE A 6 -4.92 2.06 -7.35
C PHE A 6 -5.21 0.90 -6.40
N VAL A 7 -4.78 -0.30 -6.76
CA VAL A 7 -4.73 -1.46 -5.86
C VAL A 7 -3.27 -1.71 -5.52
N SER A 8 -2.81 -1.14 -4.40
CA SER A 8 -1.38 -1.04 -4.06
C SER A 8 -0.87 -2.10 -3.08
N ASP A 9 -1.68 -3.10 -2.76
CA ASP A 9 -1.30 -4.19 -1.86
C ASP A 9 -0.58 -5.35 -2.57
N GLN A 10 -0.43 -5.31 -3.90
CA GLN A 10 0.24 -6.34 -4.69
C GLN A 10 1.76 -6.33 -4.54
N SER A 11 2.39 -7.46 -4.87
CA SER A 11 3.85 -7.59 -4.89
C SER A 11 4.50 -6.75 -5.99
N THR A 12 5.70 -6.23 -5.72
CA THR A 12 6.57 -5.60 -6.73
C THR A 12 7.46 -6.64 -7.41
N ILE A 13 8.06 -6.27 -8.55
CA ILE A 13 9.21 -6.98 -9.14
C ILE A 13 10.52 -6.28 -8.72
N TRP A 14 11.67 -6.97 -8.81
CA TRP A 14 12.95 -6.46 -8.31
C TRP A 14 13.34 -5.13 -8.96
N GLU A 15 13.23 -5.05 -10.27
CA GLU A 15 13.65 -3.94 -11.12
C GLU A 15 12.86 -2.65 -10.83
N GLU A 16 11.63 -2.80 -10.35
CA GLU A 16 10.72 -1.69 -10.04
C GLU A 16 10.68 -1.33 -8.56
N THR A 17 11.40 -2.09 -7.71
CA THR A 17 11.36 -1.90 -6.28
C THR A 17 12.21 -0.70 -5.86
N GLN A 18 11.54 0.38 -5.44
CA GLN A 18 12.20 1.63 -5.04
C GLN A 18 12.08 1.95 -3.55
N TYR A 19 11.17 1.28 -2.83
CA TYR A 19 10.95 1.51 -1.42
C TYR A 19 10.62 0.21 -0.69
N TRP A 20 11.24 0.05 0.46
CA TRP A 20 11.04 -1.06 1.38
C TRP A 20 10.60 -0.52 2.73
N THR A 21 9.64 -1.20 3.33
CA THR A 21 9.15 -0.86 4.67
C THR A 21 8.78 -2.12 5.43
N THR A 22 8.55 -2.00 6.74
CA THR A 22 8.02 -3.10 7.54
C THR A 22 6.52 -3.21 7.29
N PHE A 23 6.02 -4.40 6.98
CA PHE A 23 4.59 -4.69 6.84
C PHE A 23 4.33 -6.10 7.34
N LEU A 24 3.41 -6.23 8.31
CA LEU A 24 3.11 -7.48 9.01
C LEU A 24 4.37 -8.15 9.55
N ASN A 25 5.20 -7.34 10.21
CA ASN A 25 6.48 -7.72 10.83
C ASN A 25 7.54 -8.27 9.86
N GLN A 26 7.41 -7.98 8.55
CA GLN A 26 8.37 -8.40 7.54
C GLN A 26 8.82 -7.20 6.69
N LEU A 27 10.11 -7.16 6.37
CA LEU A 27 10.65 -6.20 5.40
C LEU A 27 10.04 -6.50 4.02
N THR A 28 9.26 -5.55 3.51
CA THR A 28 8.36 -5.74 2.38
C THR A 28 8.55 -4.60 1.38
N PRO A 29 8.71 -4.91 0.08
CA PRO A 29 8.76 -3.88 -0.94
C PRO A 29 7.34 -3.44 -1.31
N VAL A 30 7.19 -2.14 -1.53
CA VAL A 30 5.89 -1.51 -1.77
C VAL A 30 5.92 -0.60 -2.99
N HIS A 31 4.77 -0.52 -3.68
CA HIS A 31 4.59 0.31 -4.86
C HIS A 31 4.45 1.79 -4.48
N LEU A 32 5.18 2.67 -5.16
CA LEU A 32 5.11 4.13 -4.98
C LEU A 32 4.13 4.82 -5.94
N GLY A 33 3.27 4.05 -6.64
CA GLY A 33 2.40 4.58 -7.68
C GLY A 33 1.45 5.68 -7.20
N ILE A 34 0.77 5.45 -6.08
CA ILE A 34 -0.14 6.43 -5.46
C ILE A 34 0.64 7.70 -5.12
N GLU A 35 1.78 7.57 -4.45
CA GLU A 35 2.56 8.70 -3.98
C GLU A 35 3.10 9.54 -5.13
N LYS A 36 3.71 8.92 -6.14
CA LYS A 36 4.19 9.62 -7.32
C LYS A 36 3.07 10.34 -8.05
N MET A 37 1.91 9.70 -8.18
CA MET A 37 0.76 10.31 -8.84
C MET A 37 0.26 11.52 -8.06
N ALA A 38 0.05 11.36 -6.75
CA ALA A 38 -0.45 12.41 -5.88
C ALA A 38 0.48 13.62 -5.85
N LEU A 39 1.79 13.42 -5.67
CA LEU A 39 2.79 14.51 -5.69
C LEU A 39 2.88 15.21 -7.05
N LYS A 40 2.69 14.47 -8.15
CA LYS A 40 2.71 15.04 -9.51
C LYS A 40 1.47 15.88 -9.82
N THR A 41 0.30 15.46 -9.36
CA THR A 41 -0.98 16.14 -9.68
C THR A 41 -1.43 17.13 -8.61
N GLY A 42 -0.86 17.06 -7.40
CA GLY A 42 -1.32 17.82 -6.24
C GLY A 42 -2.67 17.34 -5.68
N PHE A 43 -3.12 16.14 -6.05
CA PHE A 43 -4.46 15.66 -5.66
C PHE A 43 -4.52 15.25 -4.18
N PRO A 44 -5.66 15.50 -3.51
CA PRO A 44 -5.95 14.89 -2.22
C PRO A 44 -5.89 13.36 -2.31
N VAL A 45 -5.49 12.73 -1.21
CA VAL A 45 -5.36 11.28 -1.12
C VAL A 45 -6.39 10.72 -0.15
N ALA A 46 -7.10 9.69 -0.58
CA ALA A 46 -8.01 8.92 0.26
C ALA A 46 -7.70 7.42 0.18
N PHE A 47 -7.93 6.71 1.27
CA PHE A 47 -7.87 5.26 1.36
C PHE A 47 -9.29 4.70 1.30
N VAL A 48 -9.51 3.70 0.46
CA VAL A 48 -10.80 3.01 0.35
C VAL A 48 -10.70 1.69 1.09
N HIS A 49 -11.48 1.55 2.17
CA HIS A 49 -11.59 0.32 2.92
C HIS A 49 -12.94 -0.34 2.61
N ILE A 50 -12.89 -1.58 2.14
CA ILE A 50 -14.08 -2.35 1.77
C ILE A 50 -14.25 -3.49 2.78
N LYS A 51 -15.39 -3.52 3.48
CA LYS A 51 -15.74 -4.58 4.43
C LYS A 51 -16.87 -5.42 3.85
N LYS A 52 -16.72 -6.75 3.91
CA LYS A 52 -17.80 -7.67 3.59
C LYS A 52 -18.67 -7.88 4.82
N ILE A 53 -19.93 -7.45 4.77
CA ILE A 53 -20.88 -7.60 5.88
C ILE A 53 -21.57 -8.97 5.80
N ARG A 54 -22.02 -9.35 4.60
CA ARG A 54 -22.62 -10.67 4.29
C ARG A 54 -22.55 -10.93 2.78
N ARG A 55 -23.00 -12.11 2.32
CA ARG A 55 -22.98 -12.44 0.88
C ARG A 55 -23.74 -11.39 0.07
N GLY A 56 -23.03 -10.69 -0.83
CA GLY A 56 -23.59 -9.65 -1.70
C GLY A 56 -23.74 -8.26 -1.06
N TYR A 57 -23.34 -8.08 0.21
CA TYR A 57 -23.44 -6.80 0.90
C TYR A 57 -22.06 -6.37 1.42
N TYR A 58 -21.62 -5.21 0.95
CA TYR A 58 -20.34 -4.61 1.29
C TYR A 58 -20.57 -3.21 1.83
N GLU A 59 -19.77 -2.83 2.82
CA GLU A 59 -19.66 -1.46 3.31
C GLU A 59 -18.34 -0.89 2.77
N VAL A 60 -18.40 0.34 2.26
CA VAL A 60 -17.23 1.07 1.77
C VAL A 60 -17.01 2.29 2.65
N GLU A 61 -15.85 2.33 3.27
CA GLU A 61 -15.39 3.45 4.09
C GLU A 61 -14.30 4.19 3.32
N ILE A 62 -14.47 5.49 3.12
CA ILE A 62 -13.49 6.35 2.45
C ILE A 62 -12.82 7.19 3.53
N LEU A 63 -11.56 6.86 3.80
CA LEU A 63 -10.72 7.56 4.77
C LEU A 63 -9.88 8.59 4.05
N LYS A 64 -10.19 9.88 4.25
CA LYS A 64 -9.36 10.96 3.72
C LYS A 64 -8.01 10.98 4.43
N LEU A 65 -6.92 10.75 3.71
CA LEU A 65 -5.57 10.69 4.27
C LEU A 65 -4.90 12.06 4.28
N PHE A 66 -4.98 12.78 3.15
CA PHE A 66 -4.33 14.07 2.96
C PHE A 66 -5.21 14.98 2.10
N ASP A 67 -5.47 16.20 2.58
CA ASP A 67 -6.15 17.26 1.82
C ASP A 67 -5.20 17.97 0.85
N ASN A 68 -3.93 18.05 1.21
CA ASN A 68 -2.86 18.63 0.41
C ASN A 68 -1.62 17.76 0.55
N VAL A 69 -0.89 17.59 -0.54
CA VAL A 69 0.33 16.78 -0.61
C VAL A 69 1.61 17.63 -0.67
N SER A 70 1.47 18.95 -0.71
CA SER A 70 2.59 19.89 -0.67
C SER A 70 3.30 19.83 0.67
N GLY A 71 4.63 19.73 0.64
CA GLY A 71 5.46 19.70 1.85
C GLY A 71 5.48 18.36 2.60
N LEU A 72 4.82 17.32 2.09
CA LEU A 72 4.91 15.98 2.67
C LEU A 72 6.33 15.42 2.52
N ALA A 73 6.75 14.63 3.51
CA ALA A 73 8.02 13.94 3.47
C ALA A 73 8.00 12.82 2.42
N LYS A 74 9.19 12.45 1.94
CA LYS A 74 9.35 11.33 1.01
C LYS A 74 8.80 10.05 1.67
N HIS A 75 8.00 9.30 0.93
CA HIS A 75 7.34 8.05 1.34
C HIS A 75 6.22 8.19 2.36
N GLU A 76 5.84 9.41 2.76
CA GLU A 76 4.84 9.63 3.81
C GLU A 76 3.43 9.14 3.40
N ILE A 77 3.03 9.37 2.15
CA ILE A 77 1.74 8.91 1.63
C ILE A 77 1.71 7.38 1.61
N THR A 78 2.78 6.77 1.09
CA THR A 78 2.92 5.32 1.00
C THR A 78 2.93 4.68 2.39
N GLU A 79 3.70 5.23 3.35
CA GLU A 79 3.74 4.75 4.72
C GLU A 79 2.37 4.83 5.39
N LYS A 80 1.68 5.96 5.28
CA LYS A 80 0.34 6.11 5.86
C LYS A 80 -0.62 5.06 5.31
N HIS A 81 -0.60 4.84 3.99
CA HIS A 81 -1.39 3.79 3.34
C HIS A 81 -1.04 2.40 3.89
N VAL A 82 0.24 2.04 3.96
CA VAL A 82 0.70 0.72 4.43
C VAL A 82 0.29 0.48 5.88
N ARG A 83 0.39 1.48 6.76
CA ARG A 83 -0.01 1.36 8.18
C ARG A 83 -1.51 1.14 8.34
N ILE A 84 -2.33 1.85 7.56
CA ILE A 84 -3.79 1.69 7.60
C ILE A 84 -4.18 0.32 7.06
N LEU A 85 -3.59 -0.11 5.94
CA LEU A 85 -3.79 -1.45 5.39
C LEU A 85 -3.42 -2.52 6.43
N GLU A 86 -2.26 -2.39 7.06
CA GLU A 86 -1.80 -3.32 8.09
C GLU A 86 -2.75 -3.38 9.29
N ALA A 87 -3.23 -2.23 9.78
CA ALA A 87 -4.20 -2.17 10.86
C ALA A 87 -5.52 -2.86 10.49
N ASN A 88 -6.00 -2.65 9.26
CA ASN A 88 -7.22 -3.29 8.76
C ASN A 88 -7.06 -4.81 8.65
N ILE A 89 -5.93 -5.29 8.13
CA ILE A 89 -5.63 -6.72 8.06
C ILE A 89 -5.54 -7.33 9.47
N ARG A 90 -4.89 -6.65 10.41
CA ARG A 90 -4.80 -7.13 11.80
C ARG A 90 -6.18 -7.22 12.47
N LYS A 91 -7.10 -6.31 12.13
CA LYS A 91 -8.47 -6.29 12.65
C LYS A 91 -9.33 -7.40 12.05
N ASN A 92 -9.20 -7.66 10.76
CA ASN A 92 -10.00 -8.62 10.00
C ASN A 92 -9.12 -9.44 9.05
N PRO A 93 -8.26 -10.32 9.57
CA PRO A 93 -7.28 -11.04 8.75
C PRO A 93 -7.96 -11.89 7.68
N GLU A 94 -9.12 -12.48 7.97
CA GLU A 94 -9.89 -13.30 7.04
C GLU A 94 -10.35 -12.58 5.77
N GLN A 95 -10.38 -11.24 5.78
CA GLN A 95 -10.81 -10.43 4.64
C GLN A 95 -9.69 -10.19 3.63
N TRP A 96 -8.43 -10.40 4.01
CA TRP A 96 -7.31 -10.24 3.08
C TRP A 96 -7.08 -11.51 2.27
N LEU A 97 -6.73 -11.35 0.99
CA LEU A 97 -6.55 -12.46 0.06
C LEU A 97 -5.17 -13.13 0.27
N TRP A 98 -5.04 -13.95 1.32
CA TRP A 98 -3.81 -14.66 1.68
C TRP A 98 -3.27 -15.61 0.61
N THR A 99 -4.08 -15.95 -0.40
CA THR A 99 -3.65 -16.72 -1.57
C THR A 99 -2.66 -15.97 -2.45
N HIS A 100 -2.59 -14.64 -2.34
CA HIS A 100 -1.61 -13.83 -3.04
C HIS A 100 -0.24 -14.06 -2.41
N ARG A 101 0.73 -14.48 -3.22
CA ARG A 101 2.13 -14.62 -2.80
C ARG A 101 2.77 -13.23 -2.62
N ARG A 102 2.46 -12.56 -1.49
CA ARG A 102 2.88 -11.17 -1.23
C ARG A 102 4.40 -11.02 -1.05
N TRP A 103 5.04 -11.99 -0.40
CA TRP A 103 6.48 -11.98 -0.09
C TRP A 103 7.29 -12.88 -1.03
N LYS A 104 7.25 -12.59 -2.35
CA LYS A 104 8.14 -13.24 -3.33
C LYS A 104 9.59 -12.76 -3.20
N LEU A 105 9.74 -11.48 -2.90
CA LEU A 105 11.00 -10.80 -2.62
C LEU A 105 11.18 -10.77 -1.11
N THR A 106 12.33 -11.22 -0.62
CA THR A 106 12.61 -11.34 0.82
C THR A 106 13.88 -10.57 1.17
N ALA A 107 14.05 -10.23 2.44
CA ALA A 107 15.26 -9.57 2.94
C ALA A 107 16.55 -10.34 2.60
N LYS A 108 16.49 -11.69 2.63
CA LYS A 108 17.61 -12.54 2.22
C LYS A 108 18.02 -12.29 0.77
N LYS A 109 17.06 -12.32 -0.16
CA LYS A 109 17.32 -12.07 -1.59
C LYS A 109 17.77 -10.62 -1.84
N LEU A 110 17.31 -9.67 -1.03
CA LEU A 110 17.75 -8.27 -1.12
C LEU A 110 19.25 -8.17 -0.76
N ALA A 111 19.67 -8.84 0.32
CA ALA A 111 21.07 -8.87 0.72
C ALA A 111 21.96 -9.58 -0.31
N GLU A 112 21.49 -10.67 -0.92
CA GLU A 112 22.20 -11.38 -2.00
C GLU A 112 22.37 -10.50 -3.26
N ASN A 113 21.36 -9.72 -3.64
CA ASN A 113 21.43 -8.86 -4.82
C ASN A 113 22.23 -7.57 -4.59
N GLN A 114 22.47 -7.18 -3.34
CA GLN A 114 23.28 -6.01 -2.98
C GLN A 114 24.78 -6.32 -2.89
N ASN A 115 25.16 -7.60 -2.96
CA ASN A 115 26.55 -8.06 -2.86
C ASN A 115 26.91 -8.86 -4.13
N PRO A 116 27.30 -8.16 -5.23
CA PRO A 116 27.61 -8.80 -6.51
C PRO A 116 28.86 -9.70 -6.47
#